data_AF-A0A2Z5K2M3-F1
#
_entry.id   AF-A0A2Z5K2M3-F1
#
_cell.length_a   1.000
_cell.length_b   1.000
_cell.length_c   1.000
_cell.angle_alpha   90.00
_cell.angle_beta   90.00
_cell.angle_gamma   90.00
#
_symmetry.space_group_name_H-M   'P 1'
#
loop_
_entity.id
_entity.type
_entity.pdbx_description
1 polymer ?
#
loop_
_entity_poly.entity_id
_entity_poly.type
_entity_poly.pdbx_seq_one_letter_code
_entity_poly.pdbx_strand_id
1 'polypeptide(L)'
;MAQQHLDPTDPRSRHAGPAPTGDALAGYLRTQATEFLRALRLHRETGSGANGSEASAEAARALRRSARRISASLHTFQPLLDTDWCEGMRPELAWVSGTLAMEHAYTSRLERLLSALHRLSGSTAFPAQATEPAAGPRAGAQSGPTAAQERGNLTVGAAKAGALLDRQLTLARTRAHSTALQALGSSRFHAVADKVAVLASEVPLTTTAAATDLAPHAAAAEERLRDAVAALPLVTAGSPYNAAALTHGLSPDTVPHPQDAPWHQVRLLLRLHRYAREALSGPQGNAVVDLRLLSAGQALNRHRDASEAAAAAAQAARTPRIAPATAYALGVLHADQRHEVEAARFAFQQSWQKEAVSTR
;
A
#
# COMPACT_ATOMS: atom_id res chain seq x y z
N MET A 1 19.71 23.48 60.84
CA MET A 1 19.60 22.24 60.03
C MET A 1 18.27 22.29 59.27
N ALA A 2 18.24 22.96 58.11
CA ALA A 2 17.06 23.00 57.24
C ALA A 2 17.39 22.18 56.00
N GLN A 3 16.68 21.08 55.82
CA GLN A 3 16.87 20.12 54.74
C GLN A 3 16.46 20.76 53.41
N GLN A 4 17.43 20.90 52.50
CA GLN A 4 17.19 21.21 51.10
C GLN A 4 16.54 19.99 50.45
N HIS A 5 15.25 20.12 50.07
CA HIS A 5 14.58 19.18 49.19
C HIS A 5 15.23 19.28 47.80
N LEU A 6 15.97 18.24 47.40
CA LEU A 6 16.33 18.05 45.99
C LEU A 6 15.06 17.69 45.22
N ASP A 7 14.68 18.53 44.27
CA ASP A 7 13.66 18.21 43.27
C ASP A 7 14.15 17.04 42.39
N PRO A 8 13.31 16.03 42.10
CA PRO A 8 13.68 14.93 41.23
C PRO A 8 13.64 15.40 39.78
N THR A 9 14.81 15.64 39.18
CA THR A 9 14.96 15.81 37.73
C THR A 9 14.30 14.66 36.97
N ASP A 10 13.25 14.98 36.20
CA ASP A 10 12.58 14.07 35.26
C ASP A 10 13.60 13.55 34.22
N PRO A 11 13.81 12.22 34.11
CA PRO A 11 14.75 11.63 33.15
C PRO A 11 14.35 11.84 31.68
N ARG A 12 13.16 12.38 31.37
CA ARG A 12 12.72 12.68 30.00
C ARG A 12 13.31 13.96 29.40
N SER A 13 13.88 14.85 30.21
CA SER A 13 14.41 16.14 29.72
C SER A 13 15.78 16.03 29.01
N ARG A 14 16.46 14.88 29.06
CA ARG A 14 17.80 14.69 28.48
C ARG A 14 17.87 14.43 26.97
N HIS A 15 16.74 14.39 26.25
CA HIS A 15 16.71 14.17 24.80
C HIS A 15 16.28 15.38 23.98
N ALA A 16 16.10 16.55 24.60
CA ALA A 16 15.74 17.78 23.90
C ALA A 16 16.99 18.42 23.26
N GLY A 17 17.43 17.86 22.14
CA GLY A 17 18.16 18.65 21.15
C GLY A 17 17.30 19.84 20.69
N PRO A 18 17.90 20.84 20.00
CA PRO A 18 17.12 21.95 19.44
C PRO A 18 15.94 21.42 18.61
N ALA A 19 14.79 22.07 18.72
CA ALA A 19 13.58 21.69 17.99
C ALA A 19 13.90 21.62 16.48
N PRO A 20 13.39 20.61 15.76
CA PRO A 20 13.69 20.46 14.34
C PRO A 20 13.12 21.64 13.56
N THR A 21 13.99 22.42 12.93
CA THR A 21 13.64 23.63 12.15
C THR A 21 13.62 23.39 10.65
N GLY A 22 13.32 24.42 9.84
CA GLY A 22 13.43 24.37 8.38
C GLY A 22 14.79 23.89 7.85
N ASP A 23 15.89 24.15 8.57
CA ASP A 23 17.21 23.61 8.21
C ASP A 23 17.27 22.08 8.30
N ALA A 24 16.59 21.48 9.28
CA ALA A 24 16.46 20.03 9.40
C ALA A 24 15.65 19.45 8.22
N LEU A 25 14.57 20.14 7.80
CA LEU A 25 13.81 19.78 6.60
C LEU A 25 14.68 19.87 5.35
N ALA A 26 15.47 20.94 5.20
CA ALA A 26 16.37 21.09 4.07
C ALA A 26 17.45 19.99 4.05
N GLY A 27 18.00 19.62 5.21
CA GLY A 27 18.91 18.48 5.34
C GLY A 27 18.27 17.15 4.93
N TYR A 28 17.02 16.91 5.36
CA TYR A 28 16.26 15.72 4.97
C TYR A 28 15.98 15.67 3.46
N LEU A 29 15.52 16.78 2.86
CA LEU A 29 15.24 16.87 1.43
C LEU A 29 16.50 16.64 0.58
N ARG A 30 17.64 17.24 0.95
CA ARG A 30 18.94 17.01 0.29
C ARG A 30 19.39 15.56 0.38
N THR A 31 19.18 14.91 1.53
CA THR A 31 19.46 13.49 1.72
C THR A 31 18.60 12.62 0.79
N GLN A 32 17.28 12.87 0.73
CA GLN A 32 16.39 12.11 -0.14
C GLN A 32 16.66 12.35 -1.63
N ALA A 33 17.02 13.58 -2.01
CA ALA A 33 17.43 13.92 -3.38
C ALA A 33 18.73 13.18 -3.76
N THR A 34 19.70 13.12 -2.85
CA THR A 34 20.96 12.37 -3.06
C THR A 34 20.68 10.87 -3.23
N GLU A 35 19.80 10.29 -2.39
CA GLU A 35 19.38 8.89 -2.53
C GLU A 35 18.63 8.63 -3.85
N PHE A 36 17.82 9.58 -4.32
CA PHE A 36 17.18 9.50 -5.64
C PHE A 36 18.22 9.45 -6.76
N LEU A 37 19.20 10.35 -6.76
CA LEU A 37 20.25 10.39 -7.78
C LEU A 37 21.16 9.16 -7.73
N ARG A 38 21.49 8.67 -6.53
CA ARG A 38 22.23 7.42 -6.33
C ARG A 38 21.48 6.23 -6.91
N ALA A 39 20.19 6.10 -6.59
CA ALA A 39 19.34 5.03 -7.12
C ALA A 39 19.21 5.12 -8.65
N LEU A 40 19.11 6.33 -9.20
CA LEU A 40 19.07 6.54 -10.65
C LEU A 40 20.38 6.10 -11.33
N ARG A 41 21.53 6.43 -10.75
CA ARG A 41 22.84 5.99 -11.25
C ARG A 41 22.94 4.46 -11.24
N LEU A 42 22.61 3.83 -10.12
CA LEU A 42 22.62 2.37 -9.98
C LEU A 42 21.67 1.70 -10.98
N HIS A 43 20.49 2.28 -11.22
CA HIS A 43 19.53 1.75 -12.20
C HIS A 43 20.10 1.79 -13.64
N ARG A 44 20.85 2.83 -14.00
CA ARG A 44 21.51 2.92 -15.31
C ARG A 44 22.66 1.92 -15.46
N GLU A 45 23.44 1.72 -14.40
CA GLU A 45 24.57 0.77 -14.37
C GLU A 45 24.09 -0.69 -14.45
N THR A 46 23.04 -1.04 -13.71
CA THR A 46 22.49 -2.40 -13.61
C THR A 46 21.68 -2.85 -14.82
N GLY A 47 21.19 -1.92 -15.65
CA GLY A 47 20.42 -2.23 -16.86
C GLY A 47 21.20 -2.95 -17.98
N SER A 48 22.50 -3.19 -17.82
CA SER A 48 23.38 -3.76 -18.86
C SER A 48 23.87 -5.21 -18.60
N GLY A 49 23.57 -5.82 -17.45
CA GLY A 49 24.16 -7.11 -17.04
C GLY A 49 23.18 -8.28 -16.83
N ALA A 50 23.67 -9.52 -16.93
CA ALA A 50 22.88 -10.76 -16.78
C ALA A 50 22.30 -11.01 -15.36
N ASN A 51 22.94 -10.46 -14.32
CA ASN A 51 22.40 -10.39 -12.94
C ASN A 51 21.64 -9.08 -12.66
N GLY A 52 21.35 -8.29 -13.70
CA GLY A 52 20.84 -6.94 -13.60
C GLY A 52 19.39 -6.83 -13.12
N SER A 53 18.59 -7.90 -13.18
CA SER A 53 17.15 -7.81 -12.91
C SER A 53 16.81 -7.50 -11.44
N GLU A 54 17.44 -8.18 -10.48
CA GLU A 54 17.18 -7.95 -9.05
C GLU A 54 17.78 -6.62 -8.58
N ALA A 55 19.02 -6.33 -8.96
CA ALA A 55 19.67 -5.06 -8.63
C ALA A 55 18.95 -3.86 -9.27
N SER A 56 18.46 -4.01 -10.51
CA SER A 56 17.64 -2.98 -11.17
C SER A 56 16.28 -2.80 -10.48
N ALA A 57 15.64 -3.89 -10.04
CA ALA A 57 14.40 -3.82 -9.29
C ALA A 57 14.59 -3.14 -7.91
N GLU A 58 15.71 -3.39 -7.24
CA GLU A 58 16.09 -2.73 -5.99
C GLU A 58 16.37 -1.24 -6.22
N ALA A 59 17.13 -0.88 -7.27
CA ALA A 59 17.37 0.50 -7.66
C ALA A 59 16.06 1.25 -7.96
N ALA A 60 15.15 0.63 -8.73
CA ALA A 60 13.83 1.19 -8.99
C ALA A 60 13.00 1.32 -7.71
N ARG A 61 13.13 0.39 -6.76
CA ARG A 61 12.49 0.48 -5.43
C ARG A 61 13.06 1.64 -4.62
N ALA A 62 14.37 1.83 -4.60
CA ALA A 62 15.02 2.96 -3.95
C ALA A 62 14.56 4.29 -4.56
N LEU A 63 14.53 4.39 -5.91
CA LEU A 63 14.05 5.56 -6.65
C LEU A 63 12.60 5.93 -6.30
N ARG A 64 11.70 4.93 -6.24
CA ARG A 64 10.31 5.13 -5.80
C ARG A 64 10.20 5.58 -4.36
N ARG A 65 11.06 5.05 -3.47
CA ARG A 65 11.04 5.36 -2.03
C ARG A 65 11.48 6.80 -1.77
N SER A 66 12.52 7.29 -2.43
CA SER A 66 12.98 8.67 -2.30
C SER A 66 11.99 9.64 -2.95
N ALA A 67 11.50 9.36 -4.16
CA ALA A 67 10.49 10.21 -4.83
C ALA A 67 9.23 10.40 -3.99
N ARG A 68 8.71 9.34 -3.34
CA ARG A 68 7.54 9.42 -2.45
C ARG A 68 7.82 10.22 -1.18
N ARG A 69 9.04 10.15 -0.64
CA ARG A 69 9.45 10.93 0.54
C ARG A 69 9.57 12.41 0.21
N ILE A 70 10.24 12.74 -0.89
CA ILE A 70 10.32 14.13 -1.39
C ILE A 70 8.90 14.66 -1.59
N SER A 71 8.07 14.00 -2.41
CA SER A 71 6.69 14.43 -2.69
C SER A 71 5.83 14.60 -1.44
N ALA A 72 6.01 13.74 -0.43
CA ALA A 72 5.30 13.85 0.84
C ALA A 72 5.79 15.03 1.70
N SER A 73 7.10 15.27 1.75
CA SER A 73 7.67 16.45 2.41
C SER A 73 7.16 17.73 1.76
N LEU A 74 7.09 17.78 0.42
CA LEU A 74 6.52 18.91 -0.32
C LEU A 74 5.03 19.14 -0.03
N HIS A 75 4.30 18.08 0.32
CA HIS A 75 2.88 18.18 0.69
C HIS A 75 2.69 18.62 2.14
N THR A 76 3.45 18.07 3.08
CA THR A 76 3.27 18.34 4.51
C THR A 76 3.85 19.70 4.91
N PHE A 77 5.00 20.08 4.34
CA PHE A 77 5.73 21.29 4.68
C PHE A 77 5.63 22.36 3.58
N GLN A 78 4.60 22.29 2.74
CA GLN A 78 4.36 23.27 1.66
C GLN A 78 4.47 24.74 2.13
N PRO A 79 3.95 25.14 3.31
CA PRO A 79 4.05 26.54 3.76
C PRO A 79 5.48 27.06 3.99
N LEU A 80 6.46 26.16 4.11
CA LEU A 80 7.87 26.48 4.38
C LEU A 80 8.71 26.50 3.11
N LEU A 81 8.12 26.15 1.97
CA LEU A 81 8.79 25.99 0.67
C LEU A 81 8.17 26.92 -0.36
N ASP A 82 8.88 27.18 -1.44
CA ASP A 82 8.33 27.89 -2.60
C ASP A 82 7.10 27.14 -3.16
N THR A 83 5.96 27.84 -3.21
CA THR A 83 4.66 27.25 -3.58
C THR A 83 4.65 26.79 -5.03
N ASP A 84 5.09 27.65 -5.95
CA ASP A 84 5.06 27.36 -7.40
C ASP A 84 5.95 26.16 -7.73
N TRP A 85 7.13 26.10 -7.11
CA TRP A 85 8.03 24.96 -7.24
C TRP A 85 7.41 23.68 -6.67
N CYS A 86 6.75 23.73 -5.50
CA CYS A 86 6.06 22.58 -4.92
C CYS A 86 4.92 22.07 -5.81
N GLU A 87 4.08 22.97 -6.32
CA GLU A 87 2.95 22.64 -7.20
C GLU A 87 3.42 22.05 -8.54
N GLY A 88 4.52 22.56 -9.09
CA GLY A 88 5.13 22.00 -10.30
C GLY A 88 5.80 20.63 -10.08
N MET A 89 6.41 20.40 -8.91
CA MET A 89 7.23 19.20 -8.66
C MET A 89 6.41 17.99 -8.18
N ARG A 90 5.36 18.20 -7.39
CA ARG A 90 4.51 17.13 -6.84
C ARG A 90 3.86 16.21 -7.89
N PRO A 91 3.17 16.72 -8.94
CA PRO A 91 2.55 15.84 -9.94
C PRO A 91 3.59 15.04 -10.72
N GLU A 92 4.77 15.62 -10.96
CA GLU A 92 5.87 14.95 -11.64
C GLU A 92 6.46 13.80 -10.81
N LEU A 93 6.71 14.02 -9.51
CA LEU A 93 7.15 12.94 -8.61
C LEU A 93 6.09 11.85 -8.44
N ALA A 94 4.81 12.22 -8.44
CA ALA A 94 3.71 11.27 -8.44
C ALA A 94 3.69 10.43 -9.73
N TRP A 95 3.87 11.06 -10.89
CA TRP A 95 3.99 10.38 -12.18
C TRP A 95 5.18 9.40 -12.21
N VAL A 96 6.37 9.83 -11.82
CA VAL A 96 7.57 8.95 -11.78
C VAL A 96 7.34 7.77 -10.85
N SER A 97 6.93 8.03 -9.60
CA SER A 97 6.79 6.98 -8.58
C SER A 97 5.62 6.01 -8.86
N GLY A 98 4.60 6.47 -9.59
CA GLY A 98 3.49 5.67 -10.08
C GLY A 98 3.90 4.77 -11.25
N THR A 99 4.53 5.35 -12.28
CA THR A 99 4.99 4.62 -13.47
C THR A 99 5.92 3.48 -13.10
N LEU A 100 6.93 3.75 -12.26
CA LEU A 100 7.88 2.74 -11.79
C LEU A 100 7.25 1.68 -10.88
N ALA A 101 6.09 1.92 -10.29
CA ALA A 101 5.46 0.99 -9.36
C ALA A 101 4.62 -0.08 -10.08
N MET A 102 4.19 0.19 -11.31
CA MET A 102 3.22 -0.66 -12.02
C MET A 102 3.75 -2.07 -12.27
N GLU A 103 4.99 -2.20 -12.74
CA GLU A 103 5.61 -3.50 -13.01
C GLU A 103 5.58 -4.40 -11.77
N HIS A 104 6.10 -3.91 -10.64
CA HIS A 104 6.09 -4.63 -9.36
C HIS A 104 4.67 -4.93 -8.88
N ALA A 105 3.73 -3.99 -9.06
CA ALA A 105 2.34 -4.20 -8.67
C ALA A 105 1.68 -5.35 -9.45
N TYR A 106 1.95 -5.49 -10.75
CA TYR A 106 1.46 -6.62 -11.54
C TYR A 106 2.09 -7.95 -11.08
N THR A 107 3.40 -7.98 -10.83
CA THR A 107 4.10 -9.17 -10.33
C THR A 107 3.52 -9.64 -8.99
N SER A 108 3.45 -8.76 -7.99
CA SER A 108 2.92 -9.12 -6.67
C SER A 108 1.44 -9.49 -6.71
N ARG A 109 0.66 -8.89 -7.61
CA ARG A 109 -0.75 -9.26 -7.80
C ARG A 109 -0.89 -10.66 -8.40
N LEU A 110 -0.05 -11.01 -9.37
CA LEU A 110 -0.04 -12.34 -9.97
C LEU A 110 0.34 -13.40 -8.93
N GLU A 111 1.43 -13.20 -8.19
CA GLU A 111 1.86 -14.10 -7.11
C GLU A 111 0.74 -14.32 -6.10
N ARG A 112 0.12 -13.22 -5.63
CA ARG A 112 -0.99 -13.27 -4.67
C ARG A 112 -2.17 -14.10 -5.18
N LEU A 113 -2.61 -13.87 -6.42
CA LEU A 113 -3.76 -14.56 -7.00
C LEU A 113 -3.46 -16.04 -7.27
N LEU A 114 -2.26 -16.38 -7.74
CA LEU A 114 -1.86 -17.76 -7.92
C LEU A 114 -1.78 -18.48 -6.56
N SER A 115 -1.15 -17.90 -5.55
CA SER A 115 -1.11 -18.48 -4.20
C SER A 115 -2.52 -18.70 -3.64
N ALA A 116 -3.44 -17.75 -3.82
CA ALA A 116 -4.82 -17.89 -3.40
C ALA A 116 -5.55 -19.02 -4.16
N LEU A 117 -5.35 -19.14 -5.47
CA LEU A 117 -5.92 -20.26 -6.26
C LEU A 117 -5.40 -21.63 -5.80
N HIS A 118 -4.11 -21.75 -5.50
CA HIS A 118 -3.53 -23.00 -4.96
C HIS A 118 -4.14 -23.34 -3.60
N ARG A 119 -4.26 -22.34 -2.70
CA ARG A 119 -4.90 -22.50 -1.38
C ARG A 119 -6.35 -22.96 -1.50
N LEU A 120 -7.13 -22.31 -2.37
CA LEU A 120 -8.54 -22.64 -2.59
C LEU A 120 -8.73 -24.00 -3.26
N SER A 121 -7.82 -24.40 -4.17
CA SER A 121 -7.86 -25.71 -4.84
C SER A 121 -7.49 -26.86 -3.90
N GLY A 122 -6.57 -26.63 -2.95
CA GLY A 122 -6.24 -27.59 -1.90
C GLY A 122 -7.29 -27.68 -0.79
N SER A 123 -8.08 -26.61 -0.60
CA SER A 123 -9.10 -26.47 0.44
C SER A 123 -10.51 -26.87 0.00
N THR A 124 -10.70 -27.59 -1.13
CA THR A 124 -12.04 -28.05 -1.57
C THR A 124 -12.61 -29.19 -0.70
N ALA A 125 -12.50 -29.08 0.62
CA ALA A 125 -13.45 -29.64 1.57
C ALA A 125 -14.32 -28.47 2.05
N PHE A 126 -15.50 -28.30 1.45
CA PHE A 126 -16.48 -27.31 1.88
C PHE A 126 -16.84 -27.53 3.37
N PRO A 127 -17.12 -26.47 4.15
CA PRO A 127 -17.76 -26.65 5.44
C PRO A 127 -19.17 -27.20 5.17
N ALA A 128 -19.41 -28.44 5.64
CA ALA A 128 -20.75 -28.99 5.69
C ALA A 128 -21.63 -28.00 6.47
N GLN A 129 -22.70 -27.50 5.85
CA GLN A 129 -23.76 -26.82 6.56
C GLN A 129 -24.18 -27.72 7.73
N ALA A 130 -23.99 -27.21 8.94
CA ALA A 130 -24.47 -27.81 10.16
C ALA A 130 -25.99 -27.96 10.02
N THR A 131 -26.42 -29.16 9.64
CA THR A 131 -27.79 -29.61 9.76
C THR A 131 -27.77 -30.56 10.94
N GLU A 132 -28.51 -30.20 11.98
CA GLU A 132 -28.60 -30.93 13.24
C GLU A 132 -28.94 -32.43 13.02
N PRO A 133 -28.49 -33.33 13.90
CA PRO A 133 -28.63 -34.76 13.67
C PRO A 133 -30.03 -35.24 14.08
N ALA A 134 -30.91 -35.50 13.11
CA ALA A 134 -32.05 -36.37 13.32
C ALA A 134 -31.64 -37.83 13.03
N ALA A 135 -31.71 -38.66 14.07
CA ALA A 135 -31.32 -40.07 14.04
C ALA A 135 -32.19 -40.90 13.07
N GLY A 136 -31.53 -41.64 12.18
CA GLY A 136 -32.13 -42.70 11.35
C GLY A 136 -31.02 -43.63 10.81
N PRO A 137 -31.20 -44.96 10.82
CA PRO A 137 -30.11 -45.89 10.56
C PRO A 137 -29.79 -46.04 9.06
N ARG A 138 -28.52 -45.75 8.73
CA ARG A 138 -27.67 -46.21 7.62
C ARG A 138 -28.36 -46.88 6.41
N ALA A 139 -28.37 -46.15 5.30
CA ALA A 139 -28.33 -46.71 3.94
C ALA A 139 -27.23 -46.00 3.12
N GLY A 140 -26.27 -46.79 2.64
CA GLY A 140 -25.28 -46.52 1.58
C GLY A 140 -24.84 -45.08 1.30
N ALA A 141 -23.72 -44.66 1.89
CA ALA A 141 -22.95 -43.54 1.37
C ALA A 141 -22.23 -43.96 0.07
N GLN A 142 -22.97 -44.01 -1.04
CA GLN A 142 -22.38 -43.94 -2.37
C GLN A 142 -22.10 -42.46 -2.65
N SER A 143 -20.85 -42.04 -2.41
CA SER A 143 -20.34 -40.83 -3.07
C SER A 143 -20.33 -41.13 -4.57
N GLY A 144 -21.38 -40.75 -5.28
CA GLY A 144 -21.54 -41.07 -6.70
C GLY A 144 -20.39 -40.52 -7.57
N PRO A 145 -20.17 -41.10 -8.78
CA PRO A 145 -19.14 -40.65 -9.73
C PRO A 145 -19.27 -39.17 -10.11
N THR A 146 -20.46 -38.58 -9.97
CA THR A 146 -20.77 -37.16 -10.20
C THR A 146 -19.99 -36.22 -9.28
N ALA A 147 -19.85 -36.52 -7.98
CA ALA A 147 -19.12 -35.66 -7.05
C ALA A 147 -17.60 -35.63 -7.32
N ALA A 148 -17.04 -36.76 -7.76
CA ALA A 148 -15.64 -36.83 -8.19
C ALA A 148 -15.41 -36.07 -9.50
N GLN A 149 -16.37 -36.15 -10.42
CA GLN A 149 -16.33 -35.48 -11.72
C GLN A 149 -16.53 -33.95 -11.60
N GLU A 150 -17.39 -33.50 -10.69
CA GLU A 150 -17.56 -32.08 -10.33
C GLU A 150 -16.28 -31.51 -9.70
N ARG A 151 -15.65 -32.24 -8.76
CA ARG A 151 -14.34 -31.85 -8.21
C ARG A 151 -13.28 -31.73 -9.30
N GLY A 152 -13.20 -32.71 -10.21
CA GLY A 152 -12.29 -32.65 -11.36
C GLY A 152 -12.55 -31.45 -12.28
N ASN A 153 -13.82 -31.10 -12.51
CA ASN A 153 -14.16 -29.91 -13.29
C ASN A 153 -13.78 -28.60 -12.59
N LEU A 154 -13.91 -28.52 -11.26
CA LEU A 154 -13.51 -27.36 -10.47
C LEU A 154 -11.99 -27.18 -10.42
N THR A 155 -11.22 -28.27 -10.31
CA THR A 155 -9.76 -28.20 -10.37
C THR A 155 -9.26 -27.77 -11.76
N VAL A 156 -9.88 -28.29 -12.82
CA VAL A 156 -9.62 -27.84 -14.20
C VAL A 156 -10.02 -26.36 -14.39
N GLY A 157 -11.12 -25.93 -13.76
CA GLY A 157 -11.57 -24.54 -13.73
C GLY A 157 -10.53 -23.60 -13.10
N ALA A 158 -9.99 -23.99 -11.93
CA ALA A 158 -8.94 -23.25 -11.23
C ALA A 158 -7.62 -23.20 -12.00
N ALA A 159 -7.19 -24.32 -12.61
CA ALA A 159 -6.00 -24.35 -13.45
C ALA A 159 -6.13 -23.41 -14.67
N LYS A 160 -7.28 -23.42 -15.34
CA LYS A 160 -7.56 -22.51 -16.46
C LYS A 160 -7.64 -21.04 -16.00
N ALA A 161 -8.19 -20.77 -14.82
CA ALA A 161 -8.22 -19.42 -14.24
C ALA A 161 -6.81 -18.91 -13.93
N GLY A 162 -5.95 -19.77 -13.35
CA GLY A 162 -4.55 -19.48 -13.12
C GLY A 162 -3.80 -19.14 -14.40
N ALA A 163 -3.94 -19.98 -15.44
CA ALA A 163 -3.31 -19.74 -16.74
C ALA A 163 -3.81 -18.44 -17.42
N LEU A 164 -5.10 -18.12 -17.28
CA LEU A 164 -5.66 -16.87 -17.81
C LEU A 164 -5.08 -15.65 -17.11
N LEU A 165 -5.04 -15.67 -15.77
CA LEU A 165 -4.48 -14.58 -14.95
C LEU A 165 -2.98 -14.40 -15.20
N ASP A 166 -2.23 -15.49 -15.27
CA ASP A 166 -0.81 -15.50 -15.60
C ASP A 166 -0.55 -14.82 -16.94
N ARG A 167 -1.26 -15.23 -18.00
CA ARG A 167 -1.16 -14.58 -19.31
C ARG A 167 -1.49 -13.09 -19.25
N GLN A 168 -2.61 -12.71 -18.64
CA GLN A 168 -3.05 -11.30 -18.61
C GLN A 168 -2.10 -10.40 -17.81
N LEU A 169 -1.72 -10.82 -16.61
CA LEU A 169 -0.87 -10.03 -15.73
C LEU A 169 0.59 -10.02 -16.20
N THR A 170 1.08 -11.10 -16.81
CA THR A 170 2.40 -11.10 -17.46
C THR A 170 2.44 -10.14 -18.65
N LEU A 171 1.40 -10.11 -19.50
CA LEU A 171 1.31 -9.12 -20.57
C LEU A 171 1.25 -7.67 -20.04
N ALA A 172 0.46 -7.44 -18.98
CA ALA A 172 0.39 -6.13 -18.33
C ALA A 172 1.74 -5.72 -17.73
N ARG A 173 2.46 -6.66 -17.10
CA ARG A 173 3.81 -6.45 -16.57
C ARG A 173 4.80 -6.06 -17.66
N THR A 174 4.85 -6.78 -18.78
CA THR A 174 5.76 -6.46 -19.91
C THR A 174 5.46 -5.10 -20.53
N ARG A 175 4.17 -4.73 -20.64
CA ARG A 175 3.77 -3.38 -21.07
C ARG A 175 4.18 -2.31 -20.06
N ALA A 176 3.99 -2.56 -18.76
CA ALA A 176 4.42 -1.64 -17.72
C ALA A 176 5.95 -1.46 -17.68
N HIS A 177 6.70 -2.54 -17.90
CA HIS A 177 8.15 -2.53 -17.97
C HIS A 177 8.65 -1.65 -19.13
N SER A 178 8.16 -1.88 -20.34
CA SER A 178 8.49 -1.04 -21.50
C SER A 178 8.08 0.42 -21.32
N THR A 179 6.90 0.69 -20.75
CA THR A 179 6.45 2.05 -20.41
C THR A 179 7.38 2.72 -19.40
N ALA A 180 7.85 1.99 -18.38
CA ALA A 180 8.78 2.51 -17.39
C ALA A 180 10.14 2.86 -18.01
N LEU A 181 10.68 2.02 -18.88
CA LEU A 181 11.92 2.30 -19.61
C LEU A 181 11.79 3.52 -20.53
N GLN A 182 10.68 3.63 -21.26
CA GLN A 182 10.39 4.80 -22.11
C GLN A 182 10.27 6.08 -21.28
N ALA A 183 9.59 6.01 -20.13
CA ALA A 183 9.45 7.14 -19.22
C ALA A 183 10.82 7.59 -18.68
N LEU A 184 11.68 6.66 -18.28
CA LEU A 184 13.03 6.97 -17.78
C LEU A 184 13.95 7.59 -18.84
N GLY A 185 13.74 7.29 -20.12
CA GLY A 185 14.46 7.91 -21.25
C GLY A 185 13.80 9.19 -21.78
N SER A 186 12.69 9.65 -21.20
CA SER A 186 11.95 10.80 -21.70
C SER A 186 12.53 12.13 -21.21
N SER A 187 12.41 13.18 -22.02
CA SER A 187 12.77 14.56 -21.62
C SER A 187 12.03 15.02 -20.36
N ARG A 188 10.79 14.57 -20.17
CA ARG A 188 10.00 14.80 -18.95
C ARG A 188 10.70 14.26 -17.71
N PHE A 189 11.22 13.03 -17.76
CA PHE A 189 11.95 12.46 -16.64
C PHE A 189 13.28 13.18 -16.39
N HIS A 190 14.00 13.54 -17.45
CA HIS A 190 15.25 14.30 -17.31
C HIS A 190 15.03 15.65 -16.63
N ALA A 191 13.99 16.39 -17.00
CA ALA A 191 13.63 17.64 -16.32
C ALA A 191 13.33 17.46 -14.82
N VAL A 192 12.72 16.32 -14.45
CA VAL A 192 12.49 15.95 -13.04
C VAL A 192 13.80 15.64 -12.33
N ALA A 193 14.67 14.84 -12.96
CA ALA A 193 15.97 14.47 -12.40
C ALA A 193 16.86 15.70 -12.19
N ASP A 194 16.83 16.67 -13.11
CA ASP A 194 17.58 17.92 -13.02
C ASP A 194 17.08 18.79 -11.86
N LYS A 195 15.75 18.94 -11.70
CA LYS A 195 15.17 19.62 -10.53
C LYS A 195 15.53 18.94 -9.21
N VAL A 196 15.58 17.60 -9.19
CA VAL A 196 16.01 16.85 -7.99
C VAL A 196 17.51 17.02 -7.76
N ALA A 197 18.32 17.17 -8.81
CA ALA A 197 19.74 17.47 -8.66
C ALA A 197 19.98 18.84 -8.04
N VAL A 198 19.21 19.87 -8.46
CA VAL A 198 19.21 21.18 -7.80
C VAL A 198 18.76 21.06 -6.34
N LEU A 199 17.72 20.27 -6.06
CA LEU A 199 17.24 20.03 -4.69
C LEU A 199 18.30 19.41 -3.77
N ALA A 200 19.27 18.65 -4.32
CA ALA A 200 20.35 18.05 -3.55
C ALA A 200 21.35 19.09 -3.02
N SER A 201 21.46 20.26 -3.66
CA SER A 201 22.30 21.37 -3.21
C SER A 201 21.50 22.49 -2.55
N GLU A 202 20.40 22.90 -3.16
CA GLU A 202 19.61 24.08 -2.81
C GLU A 202 18.15 23.71 -2.58
N VAL A 203 17.65 23.99 -1.38
CA VAL A 203 16.24 23.77 -1.02
C VAL A 203 15.53 25.11 -1.06
N PRO A 204 14.43 25.25 -1.82
CA PRO A 204 13.71 26.52 -1.96
C PRO A 204 12.87 26.80 -0.71
N LEU A 205 13.53 27.10 0.41
CA LEU A 205 12.91 27.53 1.65
C LEU A 205 12.40 28.97 1.51
N THR A 206 11.25 29.28 2.11
CA THR A 206 10.82 30.68 2.23
C THR A 206 11.73 31.42 3.21
N THR A 207 11.79 32.75 3.09
CA THR A 207 12.77 33.59 3.81
C THR A 207 12.73 33.43 5.34
N THR A 208 11.58 33.06 5.91
CA THR A 208 11.39 32.84 7.36
C THR A 208 11.44 31.37 7.78
N ALA A 209 11.51 30.43 6.82
CA ALA A 209 11.37 29.01 7.10
C ALA A 209 12.55 28.39 7.84
N ALA A 210 13.78 28.90 7.68
CA ALA A 210 15.00 28.27 8.22
C ALA A 210 14.94 28.03 9.74
N ALA A 211 14.40 28.99 10.49
CA ALA A 211 14.24 28.91 11.95
C ALA A 211 12.82 28.46 12.39
N THR A 212 11.92 28.21 11.45
CA THR A 212 10.53 27.84 11.77
C THR A 212 10.46 26.40 12.28
N ASP A 213 9.73 26.19 13.36
CA ASP A 213 9.50 24.86 13.94
C ASP A 213 8.65 23.98 13.00
N LEU A 214 9.12 22.76 12.76
CA LEU A 214 8.45 21.75 11.94
C LEU A 214 7.33 21.02 12.70
N ALA A 215 7.35 21.00 14.03
CA ALA A 215 6.42 20.22 14.83
C ALA A 215 4.93 20.52 14.58
N PRO A 216 4.49 21.79 14.42
CA PRO A 216 3.09 22.11 14.11
C PRO A 216 2.61 21.51 12.78
N HIS A 217 3.47 21.49 11.76
CA HIS A 217 3.15 20.95 10.43
C HIS A 217 3.00 19.42 10.47
N ALA A 218 3.85 18.74 11.24
CA ALA A 218 3.75 17.30 11.46
C ALA A 218 2.50 16.95 12.30
N ALA A 219 2.17 17.75 13.31
CA ALA A 219 0.95 17.59 14.10
C ALA A 219 -0.31 17.75 13.22
N ALA A 220 -0.34 18.72 12.30
CA ALA A 220 -1.44 18.87 11.35
C ALA A 220 -1.57 17.68 10.36
N ALA A 221 -0.47 16.97 10.06
CA ALA A 221 -0.54 15.72 9.28
C ALA A 221 -1.10 14.56 10.11
N GLU A 222 -0.80 14.52 11.41
CA GLU A 222 -1.33 13.54 12.36
C GLU A 222 -2.82 13.75 12.64
N GLU A 223 -3.27 14.99 12.80
CA GLU A 223 -4.67 15.36 12.98
C GLU A 223 -5.52 14.94 11.78
N ARG A 224 -5.11 15.32 10.55
CA ARG A 224 -5.77 14.86 9.32
C ARG A 224 -5.88 13.35 9.21
N LEU A 225 -4.86 12.62 9.68
CA LEU A 225 -4.90 11.16 9.72
C LEU A 225 -5.94 10.67 10.75
N ARG A 226 -5.94 11.21 11.97
CA ARG A 226 -6.92 10.87 12.99
C ARG A 226 -8.34 11.15 12.54
N ASP A 227 -8.60 12.31 11.95
CA ASP A 227 -9.92 12.70 11.43
C ASP A 227 -10.40 11.74 10.34
N ALA A 228 -9.52 11.41 9.38
CA ALA A 228 -9.84 10.48 8.32
C ALA A 228 -10.10 9.06 8.85
N VAL A 229 -9.39 8.63 9.91
CA VAL A 229 -9.63 7.35 10.57
C VAL A 229 -10.95 7.37 11.36
N ALA A 230 -11.26 8.47 12.04
CA ALA A 230 -12.52 8.65 12.76
C ALA A 230 -13.73 8.63 11.80
N ALA A 231 -13.55 9.12 10.57
CA ALA A 231 -14.57 9.08 9.52
C ALA A 231 -14.69 7.73 8.80
N LEU A 232 -13.83 6.73 9.10
CA LEU A 232 -13.95 5.42 8.49
C LEU A 232 -15.23 4.71 8.96
N PRO A 233 -15.91 3.95 8.07
CA PRO A 233 -17.02 3.11 8.45
C PRO A 233 -16.51 1.88 9.23
N LEU A 234 -16.11 2.09 10.49
CA LEU A 234 -15.53 1.07 11.37
C LEU A 234 -16.58 0.16 12.01
N VAL A 235 -17.85 0.27 11.62
CA VAL A 235 -18.95 -0.56 12.09
C VAL A 235 -19.78 -1.03 10.89
N THR A 236 -19.33 -2.10 10.26
CA THR A 236 -20.25 -3.01 9.56
C THR A 236 -19.79 -4.45 9.76
N ALA A 237 -19.61 -4.85 11.02
CA ALA A 237 -19.42 -6.23 11.41
C ALA A 237 -20.68 -7.11 11.22
N GLY A 238 -21.73 -6.60 10.55
CA GLY A 238 -23.01 -7.28 10.40
C GLY A 238 -23.58 -7.35 8.99
N SER A 239 -22.93 -6.79 7.97
CA SER A 239 -23.36 -6.99 6.58
C SER A 239 -22.33 -7.84 5.84
N PRO A 240 -22.70 -9.03 5.33
CA PRO A 240 -21.81 -9.77 4.45
C PRO A 240 -21.43 -8.86 3.27
N TYR A 241 -20.18 -8.93 2.83
CA TYR A 241 -19.65 -8.08 1.75
C TYR A 241 -20.52 -8.10 0.47
N ASN A 242 -21.29 -9.17 0.26
CA ASN A 242 -22.23 -9.31 -0.85
C ASN A 242 -23.59 -8.63 -0.66
N ALA A 243 -23.94 -8.09 0.52
CA ALA A 243 -25.26 -7.51 0.78
C ALA A 243 -25.57 -6.33 -0.17
N ALA A 244 -24.57 -5.50 -0.47
CA ALA A 244 -24.69 -4.40 -1.43
C ALA A 244 -24.72 -4.89 -2.89
N ALA A 245 -23.97 -5.95 -3.22
CA ALA A 245 -23.94 -6.54 -4.56
C ALA A 245 -25.26 -7.26 -4.91
N LEU A 246 -25.95 -7.81 -3.91
CA LEU A 246 -27.30 -8.39 -4.04
C LEU A 246 -28.38 -7.33 -4.24
N THR A 247 -28.17 -6.09 -3.78
CA THR A 247 -29.14 -4.98 -3.94
C THR A 247 -28.93 -4.15 -5.21
N HIS A 248 -27.70 -3.97 -5.68
CA HIS A 248 -27.39 -2.98 -6.74
C HIS A 248 -27.16 -3.59 -8.14
N GLY A 249 -27.10 -4.92 -8.26
CA GLY A 249 -26.84 -5.57 -9.55
C GLY A 249 -25.43 -5.30 -10.09
N LEU A 250 -24.94 -6.15 -10.99
CA LEU A 250 -23.63 -5.99 -11.62
C LEU A 250 -23.72 -5.02 -12.81
N SER A 251 -24.01 -3.74 -12.55
CA SER A 251 -23.96 -2.69 -13.58
C SER A 251 -22.49 -2.25 -13.84
N PRO A 252 -22.10 -1.98 -15.10
CA PRO A 252 -20.78 -1.44 -15.40
C PRO A 252 -20.55 -0.03 -14.84
N ASP A 253 -21.61 0.73 -14.56
CA ASP A 253 -21.54 2.12 -14.08
C ASP A 253 -21.51 2.25 -12.55
N THR A 254 -21.76 1.16 -11.82
CA THR A 254 -21.65 1.17 -10.35
C THR A 254 -20.20 1.12 -9.92
N VAL A 255 -19.76 2.08 -9.10
CA VAL A 255 -18.52 1.97 -8.33
C VAL A 255 -18.63 0.68 -7.50
N PRO A 256 -17.88 -0.39 -7.83
CA PRO A 256 -18.20 -1.72 -7.30
C PRO A 256 -18.10 -1.76 -5.77
N HIS A 257 -17.14 -1.00 -5.20
CA HIS A 257 -16.81 -1.00 -3.79
C HIS A 257 -16.54 0.44 -3.29
N PRO A 258 -17.58 1.27 -3.05
CA PRO A 258 -17.41 2.67 -2.65
C PRO A 258 -16.67 2.82 -1.32
N GLN A 259 -16.75 1.78 -0.47
CA GLN A 259 -16.06 1.75 0.81
C GLN A 259 -14.53 1.67 0.68
N ASP A 260 -13.94 1.27 -0.44
CA ASP A 260 -12.48 1.11 -0.54
C ASP A 260 -11.74 2.47 -0.60
N ALA A 261 -12.39 3.52 -1.11
CA ALA A 261 -11.76 4.83 -1.33
C ALA A 261 -11.32 5.53 -0.03
N PRO A 262 -12.15 5.63 1.03
CA PRO A 262 -11.73 6.17 2.32
C PRO A 262 -10.52 5.44 2.92
N TRP A 263 -10.47 4.11 2.79
CA TRP A 263 -9.34 3.30 3.29
C TRP A 263 -8.05 3.58 2.51
N HIS A 264 -8.13 3.76 1.19
CA HIS A 264 -6.99 4.18 0.39
C HIS A 264 -6.50 5.59 0.75
N GLN A 265 -7.41 6.50 1.10
CA GLN A 265 -7.07 7.84 1.58
C GLN A 265 -6.36 7.78 2.94
N VAL A 266 -6.86 7.00 3.90
CA VAL A 266 -6.19 6.79 5.19
C VAL A 266 -4.79 6.19 5.00
N ARG A 267 -4.61 5.26 4.05
CA ARG A 267 -3.29 4.72 3.70
C ARG A 267 -2.32 5.80 3.21
N LEU A 268 -2.80 6.74 2.39
CA LEU A 268 -2.00 7.88 1.94
C LEU A 268 -1.63 8.79 3.12
N LEU A 269 -2.59 9.16 3.95
CA LEU A 269 -2.40 10.03 5.12
C LEU A 269 -1.44 9.41 6.14
N LEU A 270 -1.54 8.11 6.41
CA LEU A 270 -0.62 7.39 7.28
C LEU A 270 0.82 7.45 6.75
N ARG A 271 0.99 7.33 5.43
CA ARG A 271 2.31 7.45 4.80
C ARG A 271 2.85 8.87 4.90
N LEU A 272 2.00 9.89 4.71
CA LEU A 272 2.38 11.30 4.87
C LEU A 272 2.83 11.59 6.31
N HIS A 273 2.07 11.14 7.31
CA HIS A 273 2.44 11.29 8.72
C HIS A 273 3.77 10.58 9.06
N ARG A 274 3.98 9.36 8.54
CA ARG A 274 5.26 8.65 8.74
C ARG A 274 6.44 9.42 8.16
N TYR A 275 6.32 9.95 6.94
CA TYR A 275 7.40 10.73 6.33
C TYR A 275 7.60 12.10 7.00
N ALA A 276 6.54 12.70 7.55
CA ALA A 276 6.67 13.89 8.38
C ALA A 276 7.51 13.61 9.65
N ARG A 277 7.27 12.47 10.32
CA ARG A 277 8.07 12.03 11.47
C ARG A 277 9.53 11.73 11.11
N GLU A 278 9.78 11.15 9.93
CA GLU A 278 11.15 10.99 9.41
C GLU A 278 11.84 12.35 9.22
N ALA A 279 11.15 13.35 8.66
CA ALA A 279 11.69 14.71 8.49
C ALA A 279 11.95 15.41 9.83
N LEU A 280 11.09 15.22 10.84
CA LEU A 280 11.31 15.74 12.20
C LEU A 280 12.52 15.13 12.89
N SER A 281 12.81 13.86 12.64
CA SER A 281 13.98 13.19 13.20
C SER A 281 15.28 13.69 12.56
N GLY A 282 15.21 14.27 11.35
CA GLY A 282 16.37 14.72 10.59
C GLY A 282 17.26 13.57 10.13
N PRO A 283 18.36 13.88 9.42
CA PRO A 283 19.27 12.87 8.86
C PRO A 283 20.09 12.12 9.93
N GLN A 284 20.29 12.68 11.12
CA GLN A 284 21.05 12.06 12.22
C GLN A 284 20.18 11.46 13.33
N GLY A 285 18.86 11.71 13.32
CA GLY A 285 17.98 11.23 14.38
C GLY A 285 17.68 9.75 14.23
N ASN A 286 17.93 8.99 15.29
CA ASN A 286 17.52 7.60 15.40
C ASN A 286 15.99 7.57 15.58
N ALA A 287 15.25 7.68 14.46
CA ALA A 287 13.79 7.75 14.48
C ALA A 287 13.24 6.53 15.21
N VAL A 288 12.60 6.75 16.36
CA VAL A 288 11.96 5.68 17.12
C VAL A 288 10.96 4.97 16.23
N VAL A 289 11.24 3.70 15.91
CA VAL A 289 10.41 2.90 15.03
C VAL A 289 9.10 2.60 15.73
N ASP A 290 8.06 3.28 15.31
CA ASP A 290 6.72 3.05 15.80
C ASP A 290 6.13 1.77 15.16
N LEU A 291 6.31 0.64 15.86
CA LEU A 291 5.81 -0.67 15.45
C LEU A 291 4.30 -0.67 15.19
N ARG A 292 3.53 0.19 15.87
CA ARG A 292 2.09 0.34 15.68
C ARG A 292 1.79 0.92 14.31
N LEU A 293 2.42 2.04 13.95
CA LEU A 293 2.25 2.66 12.62
C LEU A 293 2.76 1.75 11.49
N LEU A 294 3.79 0.94 11.76
CA LEU A 294 4.23 -0.09 10.82
C LEU A 294 3.17 -1.16 10.61
N SER A 295 2.61 -1.72 11.68
CA SER A 295 1.56 -2.75 11.62
C SER A 295 0.29 -2.21 10.94
N ALA A 296 -0.16 -1.01 11.31
CA ALA A 296 -1.27 -0.32 10.65
C ALA A 296 -1.01 -0.12 9.15
N GLY A 297 0.20 0.33 8.78
CA GLY A 297 0.59 0.50 7.39
C GLY A 297 0.64 -0.81 6.61
N GLN A 298 1.08 -1.90 7.23
CA GLN A 298 1.07 -3.24 6.64
C GLN A 298 -0.37 -3.73 6.40
N ALA A 299 -1.29 -3.52 7.36
CA ALA A 299 -2.70 -3.84 7.19
C ALA A 299 -3.32 -3.07 6.02
N LEU A 300 -3.07 -1.76 5.91
CA LEU A 300 -3.58 -0.96 4.79
C LEU A 300 -2.98 -1.33 3.43
N ASN A 301 -1.71 -1.77 3.38
CA ASN A 301 -1.14 -2.32 2.16
C ASN A 301 -1.83 -3.63 1.76
N ARG A 302 -2.05 -4.55 2.71
CA ARG A 302 -2.81 -5.78 2.46
C ARG A 302 -4.22 -5.49 1.96
N HIS A 303 -4.92 -4.51 2.54
CA HIS A 303 -6.23 -4.05 2.06
C HIS A 303 -6.18 -3.63 0.59
N ARG A 304 -5.25 -2.73 0.23
CA ARG A 304 -5.12 -2.24 -1.15
C ARG A 304 -4.78 -3.37 -2.12
N ASP A 305 -3.84 -4.23 -1.75
CA ASP A 305 -3.40 -5.32 -2.63
C ASP A 305 -4.51 -6.37 -2.82
N ALA A 306 -5.31 -6.64 -1.78
CA ALA A 306 -6.49 -7.50 -1.85
C ALA A 306 -7.61 -6.88 -2.72
N SER A 307 -7.89 -5.59 -2.55
CA SER A 307 -8.89 -4.86 -3.35
C SER A 307 -8.54 -4.88 -4.85
N GLU A 308 -7.28 -4.60 -5.20
CA GLU A 308 -6.82 -4.65 -6.59
C GLU A 308 -6.79 -6.09 -7.15
N ALA A 309 -6.45 -7.09 -6.33
CA ALA A 309 -6.50 -8.49 -6.72
C ALA A 309 -7.94 -8.95 -7.01
N ALA A 310 -8.90 -8.56 -6.15
CA ALA A 310 -10.32 -8.82 -6.36
C ALA A 310 -10.84 -8.18 -7.65
N ALA A 311 -10.44 -6.94 -7.93
CA ALA A 311 -10.78 -6.24 -9.18
C ALA A 311 -10.19 -6.94 -10.41
N ALA A 312 -8.95 -7.43 -10.33
CA ALA A 312 -8.32 -8.18 -11.41
C ALA A 312 -9.03 -9.52 -11.68
N ALA A 313 -9.42 -10.25 -10.64
CA ALA A 313 -10.19 -11.49 -10.79
C ALA A 313 -11.57 -11.24 -11.44
N ALA A 314 -12.27 -10.19 -11.00
CA ALA A 314 -13.55 -9.79 -11.59
C ALA A 314 -13.40 -9.36 -13.06
N GLN A 315 -12.35 -8.61 -13.40
CA GLN A 315 -12.07 -8.22 -14.78
C GLN A 315 -11.72 -9.44 -15.65
N ALA A 316 -10.94 -10.40 -15.13
CA ALA A 316 -10.62 -11.63 -15.84
C ALA A 316 -11.87 -12.47 -16.12
N ALA A 317 -12.85 -12.48 -15.21
CA ALA A 317 -14.13 -13.19 -15.39
C ALA A 317 -14.99 -12.61 -16.53
N ARG A 318 -14.72 -11.36 -16.97
CA ARG A 318 -15.38 -10.73 -18.12
C ARG A 318 -14.73 -11.07 -19.47
N THR A 319 -13.70 -11.92 -19.48
CA THR A 319 -13.04 -12.34 -20.72
C THR A 319 -14.01 -13.15 -21.59
N PRO A 320 -14.17 -12.84 -22.89
CA PRO A 320 -15.10 -13.56 -23.74
C PRO A 320 -14.66 -15.02 -23.94
N ARG A 321 -15.63 -15.93 -24.08
CA ARG A 321 -15.42 -17.37 -24.37
C ARG A 321 -14.63 -18.14 -23.31
N ILE A 322 -14.67 -17.73 -22.03
CA ILE A 322 -14.16 -18.55 -20.93
C ILE A 322 -15.16 -19.66 -20.57
N ALA A 323 -14.66 -20.81 -20.11
CA ALA A 323 -15.51 -21.91 -19.66
C ALA A 323 -16.24 -21.54 -18.35
N PRO A 324 -17.48 -22.03 -18.10
CA PRO A 324 -18.21 -21.76 -16.86
C PRO A 324 -17.43 -22.12 -15.59
N ALA A 325 -16.70 -23.24 -15.59
CA ALA A 325 -15.84 -23.64 -14.46
C ALA A 325 -14.71 -22.63 -14.17
N THR A 326 -14.17 -21.98 -15.20
CA THR A 326 -13.17 -20.92 -15.06
C THR A 326 -13.79 -19.65 -14.48
N ALA A 327 -14.98 -19.26 -14.97
CA ALA A 327 -15.71 -18.12 -14.43
C ALA A 327 -16.07 -18.33 -12.94
N TYR A 328 -16.51 -19.53 -12.58
CA TYR A 328 -16.78 -19.92 -11.18
C TYR A 328 -15.53 -19.79 -10.31
N ALA A 329 -14.39 -20.34 -10.74
CA ALA A 329 -13.13 -20.24 -10.00
C ALA A 329 -12.68 -18.78 -9.79
N LEU A 330 -12.85 -17.93 -10.81
CA LEU A 330 -12.56 -16.49 -10.70
C LEU A 330 -13.53 -15.77 -9.74
N GLY A 331 -14.80 -16.19 -9.69
CA GLY A 331 -15.77 -15.69 -8.72
C GLY A 331 -15.42 -16.06 -7.27
N VAL A 332 -15.02 -17.31 -7.03
CA VAL A 332 -14.53 -17.76 -5.71
C VAL A 332 -13.26 -17.00 -5.31
N LEU A 333 -12.33 -16.82 -6.24
CA LEU A 333 -11.11 -16.05 -6.01
C LEU A 333 -11.41 -14.58 -5.69
N HIS A 334 -12.35 -13.95 -6.39
CA HIS A 334 -12.81 -12.61 -6.07
C HIS A 334 -13.36 -12.54 -4.64
N ALA A 335 -14.24 -13.45 -4.25
CA ALA A 335 -14.82 -13.50 -2.90
C ALA A 335 -13.75 -13.69 -1.80
N ASP A 336 -12.79 -14.59 -2.01
CA ASP A 336 -11.64 -14.80 -1.11
C ASP A 336 -10.83 -13.50 -0.92
N GLN A 337 -10.51 -12.79 -2.00
CA GLN A 337 -9.79 -11.52 -1.90
C GLN A 337 -10.61 -10.42 -1.20
N ARG A 338 -11.94 -10.47 -1.28
CA ARG A 338 -12.81 -9.53 -0.55
C ARG A 338 -12.92 -9.86 0.92
N HIS A 339 -12.86 -11.13 1.31
CA HIS A 339 -12.68 -11.49 2.72
C HIS A 339 -11.32 -11.02 3.26
N GLU A 340 -10.25 -11.09 2.46
CA GLU A 340 -8.94 -10.55 2.84
C GLU A 340 -8.96 -9.01 2.99
N VAL A 341 -9.80 -8.30 2.22
CA VAL A 341 -10.04 -6.85 2.41
C VAL A 341 -10.64 -6.60 3.80
N GLU A 342 -11.71 -7.30 4.17
CA GLU A 342 -12.34 -7.14 5.49
C GLU A 342 -11.41 -7.56 6.64
N ALA A 343 -10.67 -8.65 6.47
CA ALA A 343 -9.66 -9.09 7.44
C ALA A 343 -8.56 -8.03 7.65
N ALA A 344 -8.15 -7.35 6.57
CA ALA A 344 -7.19 -6.26 6.65
C ALA A 344 -7.77 -5.02 7.36
N ARG A 345 -9.05 -4.70 7.16
CA ARG A 345 -9.75 -3.63 7.90
C ARG A 345 -9.80 -3.92 9.39
N PHE A 346 -10.16 -5.14 9.76
CA PHE A 346 -10.15 -5.59 11.15
C PHE A 346 -8.74 -5.53 11.76
N ALA A 347 -7.73 -6.03 11.04
CA ALA A 347 -6.34 -5.98 11.50
C ALA A 347 -5.84 -4.54 11.70
N PHE A 348 -6.21 -3.61 10.81
CA PHE A 348 -5.91 -2.19 10.97
C PHE A 348 -6.56 -1.65 12.24
N GLN A 349 -7.86 -1.89 12.45
CA GLN A 349 -8.58 -1.45 13.64
C GLN A 349 -7.93 -1.95 14.93
N GLN A 350 -7.56 -3.23 14.99
CA GLN A 350 -6.85 -3.81 16.15
C GLN A 350 -5.48 -3.17 16.37
N SER A 351 -4.74 -2.86 15.31
CA SER A 351 -3.44 -2.18 15.43
C SER A 351 -3.59 -0.72 15.86
N TRP A 352 -4.66 -0.04 15.44
CA TRP A 352 -4.91 1.37 15.72
C TRP A 352 -5.49 1.58 17.12
N GLN A 353 -6.47 0.78 17.54
CA GLN A 353 -7.15 0.89 18.85
C GLN A 353 -6.28 0.54 20.05
N LYS A 354 -5.17 -0.19 19.87
CA LYS A 354 -4.17 -0.42 20.93
C LYS A 354 -3.55 0.87 21.48
N GLU A 355 -3.83 2.03 20.87
CA GLU A 355 -3.59 3.37 21.42
C GLU A 355 -4.42 3.70 22.67
N ALA A 356 -5.64 3.16 22.81
CA ALA A 356 -6.59 3.60 23.84
C ALA A 356 -6.29 3.07 25.25
N VAL A 357 -5.35 2.12 25.40
CA VAL A 357 -4.91 1.59 26.71
C VAL A 357 -3.49 2.08 27.00
N SER A 358 -3.27 3.39 26.95
CA SER A 358 -2.20 4.02 27.72
C SER A 358 -2.87 4.61 28.96
N THR A 359 -2.91 3.81 30.03
CA THR A 359 -3.30 4.21 31.38
C THR A 359 -2.58 5.50 31.78
N ARG A 360 -3.38 6.47 32.25
CA ARG A 360 -2.92 7.63 33.02
C ARG A 360 -2.16 7.22 34.27
#